data_AF-A0A1F6HUG6-F1
#
_entry.id   AF-A0A1F6HUG6-F1
#
_cell.length_a   1.000
_cell.length_b   1.000
_cell.length_c   1.000
_cell.angle_alpha   90.00
_cell.angle_beta   90.00
_cell.angle_gamma   90.00
#
_symmetry.space_group_name_H-M   'P 1'
#
loop_
_entity.id
_entity.type
_entity.pdbx_description
1 polymer ?
#
loop_
_entity_poly.entity_id
_entity_poly.type
_entity_poly.pdbx_seq_one_letter_code
_entity_poly.pdbx_strand_id
1 'polypeptide(L)'
;MKKRTFFIFVTYIWTKTLVGLTFRPFFTVREVTRRPILLPTIFTPFLGLLILFILGRIGALLITVYGLKREIISLILSTALISILFWQLLLIYLLASFIVAFWRR
;
A
#
# COMPACT_ATOMS: atom_id res chain seq x y z
N MET A 1 4.19 -26.91 -1.42
CA MET A 1 3.26 -26.48 -0.33
C MET A 1 1.82 -26.60 -0.82
N LYS A 2 0.88 -27.04 0.03
CA LYS A 2 -0.57 -26.98 -0.31
C LYS A 2 -0.96 -25.51 -0.57
N LYS A 3 -1.84 -25.24 -1.55
CA LYS A 3 -2.28 -23.88 -1.93
C LYS A 3 -2.68 -23.02 -0.72
N ARG A 4 -3.39 -23.61 0.25
CA ARG A 4 -3.77 -22.96 1.52
C ARG A 4 -2.58 -22.45 2.33
N THR A 5 -1.53 -23.26 2.50
CA THR A 5 -0.35 -22.89 3.30
C THR A 5 0.42 -21.74 2.65
N PHE A 6 0.48 -21.72 1.31
CA PHE A 6 1.10 -20.61 0.58
C PHE A 6 0.34 -19.30 0.78
N PHE A 7 -1.00 -19.31 0.65
CA PHE A 7 -1.82 -18.11 0.90
C PHE A 7 -1.66 -17.58 2.33
N ILE A 8 -1.72 -18.46 3.34
CA ILE A 8 -1.55 -18.06 4.75
C ILE A 8 -0.18 -17.42 4.97
N PHE A 9 0.88 -18.00 4.39
CA PHE A 9 2.24 -17.47 4.51
C PHE A 9 2.39 -16.10 3.84
N VAL A 10 1.86 -15.96 2.62
CA VAL A 10 1.83 -14.71 1.86
C VAL A 10 1.07 -13.62 2.63
N THR A 11 -0.11 -13.92 3.13
CA THR A 11 -0.92 -12.98 3.94
C THR A 11 -0.22 -12.62 5.24
N TYR A 12 0.39 -13.57 5.94
CA TYR A 12 1.14 -13.31 7.17
C TYR A 12 2.30 -12.35 6.94
N ILE A 13 3.11 -12.59 5.91
CA ILE A 13 4.20 -11.68 5.51
C ILE A 13 3.63 -10.32 5.17
N TRP A 14 2.57 -10.28 4.38
CA TRP A 14 1.96 -9.03 3.94
C TRP A 14 1.50 -8.18 5.12
N THR A 15 0.73 -8.75 6.06
CA THR A 15 0.27 -8.05 7.27
C THR A 15 1.43 -7.64 8.17
N LYS A 16 2.40 -8.52 8.41
CA LYS A 16 3.58 -8.21 9.24
C LYS A 16 4.37 -7.03 8.66
N THR A 17 4.52 -6.98 7.33
CA THR A 17 5.26 -5.93 6.65
C THR A 17 4.52 -4.60 6.69
N LEU A 18 3.19 -4.60 6.45
CA LEU A 18 2.36 -3.40 6.54
C LEU A 18 2.37 -2.80 7.95
N VAL A 19 2.09 -3.63 8.97
CA VAL A 19 2.13 -3.22 10.37
C VAL A 19 3.53 -2.73 10.75
N GLY A 20 4.58 -3.42 10.32
CA GLY A 20 5.96 -3.01 10.55
C GLY A 20 6.30 -1.66 9.93
N LEU A 21 5.84 -1.37 8.71
CA LEU A 21 6.04 -0.08 8.06
C LEU A 21 5.32 1.05 8.80
N THR A 22 4.15 0.77 9.38
CA THR A 22 3.40 1.77 10.17
C THR A 22 4.06 2.08 11.51
N PHE A 23 4.47 1.07 12.28
CA PHE A 23 4.94 1.28 13.65
C PHE A 23 6.46 1.41 13.78
N ARG A 24 7.25 0.78 12.89
CA ARG A 24 8.72 0.76 12.95
C ARG A 24 9.31 0.84 11.53
N PRO A 25 9.13 1.97 10.82
CA PRO A 25 9.43 2.09 9.40
C PRO A 25 10.90 1.77 9.09
N PHE A 26 11.86 2.38 9.79
CA PHE A 26 13.29 2.18 9.50
C PHE A 26 13.77 0.74 9.70
N PHE A 27 13.32 0.09 10.77
CA PHE A 27 13.71 -1.29 11.06
C PHE A 27 13.11 -2.25 10.03
N THR A 28 11.83 -2.06 9.73
CA THR A 28 11.09 -2.89 8.77
C THR A 28 11.67 -2.74 7.37
N VAL A 29 11.96 -1.51 6.92
CA VAL A 29 12.63 -1.26 5.63
C VAL A 29 13.95 -2.04 5.54
N ARG A 30 14.81 -1.96 6.57
CA ARG A 30 16.10 -2.65 6.58
C ARG A 30 15.97 -4.19 6.57
N GLU A 31 14.98 -4.72 7.27
CA GLU A 31 14.69 -6.16 7.29
C GLU A 31 14.16 -6.65 5.93
N VAL A 32 13.30 -5.84 5.33
CA VAL A 32 12.65 -6.07 4.04
C VAL A 32 13.65 -6.01 2.88
N THR A 33 14.56 -5.04 2.84
CA THR A 33 15.60 -4.96 1.78
C THR A 33 16.60 -6.13 1.86
N ARG A 34 16.80 -6.74 3.03
CA ARG A 34 17.77 -7.82 3.24
C ARG A 34 17.22 -9.24 2.98
N ARG A 35 15.91 -9.44 2.99
CA ARG A 35 15.28 -10.75 2.80
C ARG A 35 14.33 -10.74 1.59
N PRO A 36 14.48 -11.65 0.61
CA PRO A 36 13.71 -11.69 -0.64
C PRO A 36 12.30 -12.28 -0.46
N ILE A 37 11.61 -11.89 0.61
CA ILE A 37 10.28 -12.39 0.98
C ILE A 37 9.18 -11.41 0.50
N LEU A 38 9.58 -10.40 -0.29
CA LEU A 38 8.82 -9.20 -0.70
C LEU A 38 7.78 -9.37 -1.81
N LEU A 39 7.70 -10.54 -2.47
CA LEU A 39 6.76 -10.74 -3.59
C LEU A 39 5.29 -10.36 -3.26
N PRO A 40 4.74 -10.62 -2.07
CA PRO A 40 3.37 -10.23 -1.72
C PRO A 40 3.15 -8.72 -1.68
N THR A 41 4.14 -7.97 -1.20
CA THR A 41 4.06 -6.53 -0.98
C THR A 41 4.11 -5.74 -2.29
N ILE A 42 4.52 -6.36 -3.40
CA ILE A 42 4.51 -5.78 -4.75
C ILE A 42 3.08 -5.65 -5.30
N PHE A 43 2.11 -6.44 -4.80
CA PHE A 43 0.71 -6.38 -5.24
C PHE A 43 -0.17 -5.39 -4.45
N THR A 44 0.32 -4.90 -3.31
CA THR A 44 -0.32 -3.84 -2.52
C THR A 44 -0.70 -2.58 -3.33
N PRO A 45 0.11 -2.12 -4.32
CA PRO A 45 -0.22 -1.02 -5.24
C PRO A 45 -1.56 -1.18 -5.96
N PHE A 46 -1.80 -2.36 -6.52
CA PHE A 46 -3.00 -2.66 -7.28
C PHE A 46 -4.24 -2.65 -6.39
N LEU A 47 -4.13 -3.20 -5.17
CA LEU A 47 -5.20 -3.16 -4.18
C LEU A 47 -5.50 -1.73 -3.71
N GLY A 48 -4.47 -0.91 -3.48
CA GLY A 48 -4.62 0.50 -3.10
C GLY A 48 -5.34 1.31 -4.17
N LEU A 49 -4.95 1.16 -5.44
CA LEU A 49 -5.62 1.81 -6.57
C LEU A 49 -7.06 1.33 -6.76
N LEU A 50 -7.33 0.04 -6.56
CA LEU A 50 -8.67 -0.54 -6.68
C LEU A 50 -9.61 -0.01 -5.58
N ILE A 51 -9.14 0.06 -4.33
CA ILE A 51 -9.88 0.66 -3.22
C ILE A 51 -10.16 2.14 -3.49
N LEU A 52 -9.17 2.88 -4.00
CA LEU A 52 -9.30 4.29 -4.33
C LEU A 52 -10.31 4.51 -5.46
N PHE A 53 -10.29 3.68 -6.50
CA PHE A 53 -11.27 3.73 -7.57
C PHE A 53 -12.71 3.53 -7.05
N ILE A 54 -12.91 2.59 -6.12
CA ILE A 54 -14.21 2.37 -5.48
C ILE A 54 -14.61 3.58 -4.62
N LEU A 55 -13.71 4.10 -3.78
CA LEU A 55 -13.96 5.28 -2.94
C LEU A 55 -14.22 6.54 -3.76
N GLY A 56 -13.51 6.73 -4.86
CA GLY A 56 -13.71 7.84 -5.80
C GLY A 56 -15.07 7.77 -6.49
N ARG A 57 -15.53 6.57 -6.85
CA ARG A 57 -16.90 6.35 -7.37
C ARG A 57 -17.96 6.67 -6.33
N ILE A 58 -17.77 6.24 -5.08
CA ILE A 58 -18.69 6.57 -3.97
C ILE A 58 -18.69 8.08 -3.70
N GLY A 59 -17.52 8.71 -3.70
CA GLY A 59 -17.36 10.15 -3.56
C GLY A 59 -18.08 10.95 -4.65
N ALA A 60 -17.98 10.51 -5.91
CA ALA A 60 -18.68 11.13 -7.03
C ALA A 60 -20.22 11.09 -6.87
N LEU A 61 -20.76 10.01 -6.29
CA LEU A 61 -22.20 9.92 -5.99
C LEU A 61 -22.63 10.89 -4.88
N LEU A 62 -21.76 11.12 -3.89
CA LEU A 62 -22.02 11.98 -2.73
C LEU A 62 -21.81 13.48 -3.00
N ILE A 63 -21.06 13.84 -4.05
CA ILE A 63 -20.78 15.25 -4.44
C ILE A 63 -22.03 15.98 -4.95
N THR A 64 -23.12 15.27 -5.24
CA THR A 64 -24.42 15.85 -5.60
C THR A 64 -25.07 16.66 -4.46
N VAL A 65 -24.57 16.52 -3.23
CA VAL A 65 -25.03 17.29 -2.07
C VAL A 65 -24.29 18.64 -2.02
N TYR A 66 -24.96 19.73 -2.42
CA TYR A 66 -24.41 21.09 -2.34
C TYR A 66 -24.11 21.53 -0.89
N GLY A 67 -23.01 22.26 -0.69
CA GLY A 67 -22.64 22.90 0.59
C GLY A 67 -21.40 22.32 1.30
N LEU A 68 -21.24 22.64 2.59
CA LEU A 68 -20.10 22.27 3.46
C LEU A 68 -19.76 20.77 3.46
N LYS A 69 -20.76 19.91 3.28
CA LYS A 69 -20.58 18.44 3.22
C LYS A 69 -19.72 18.03 2.02
N ARG A 70 -19.86 18.72 0.87
CA ARG A 70 -19.06 18.47 -0.34
C ARG A 70 -17.59 18.79 -0.11
N GLU A 71 -17.30 19.90 0.55
CA GLU A 71 -15.92 20.33 0.83
C GLU A 71 -15.22 19.34 1.75
N ILE A 72 -15.88 18.90 2.82
CA ILE A 72 -15.33 17.88 3.74
C ILE A 72 -15.05 16.57 3.00
N ILE A 73 -15.98 16.10 2.16
CA ILE A 73 -15.80 14.88 1.35
C ILE A 73 -14.61 15.05 0.39
N SER A 74 -14.50 16.21 -0.27
CA SER A 74 -13.37 16.51 -1.15
C SER A 74 -12.03 16.52 -0.40
N LEU A 75 -12.00 17.09 0.81
CA LEU A 75 -10.79 17.15 1.65
C LEU A 75 -10.34 15.75 2.09
N ILE A 76 -11.28 14.91 2.52
CA ILE A 76 -11.02 13.52 2.90
C ILE A 76 -10.51 12.72 1.71
N LEU A 77 -11.20 12.79 0.56
CA LEU A 77 -10.80 12.07 -0.65
C LEU A 77 -9.42 12.52 -1.16
N SER A 78 -9.15 13.83 -1.14
CA SER A 78 -7.86 14.38 -1.55
C SER A 78 -6.72 13.99 -0.61
N THR A 79 -6.97 13.98 0.71
CA THR A 79 -5.97 13.56 1.71
C THR A 79 -5.70 12.06 1.60
N ALA A 80 -6.74 11.25 1.39
CA ALA A 80 -6.60 9.82 1.13
C ALA A 80 -5.82 9.55 -0.16
N LEU A 81 -6.08 10.30 -1.22
CA LEU A 81 -5.32 10.27 -2.48
C LEU A 81 -3.84 10.52 -2.26
N ILE A 82 -3.50 11.61 -1.56
CA ILE A 82 -2.12 11.99 -1.25
C ILE A 82 -1.44 10.92 -0.39
N SER A 83 -2.13 10.40 0.64
CA SER A 83 -1.61 9.33 1.49
C SER A 83 -1.30 8.07 0.69
N ILE A 84 -2.21 7.67 -0.21
CA ILE A 84 -1.99 6.51 -1.08
C ILE A 84 -0.83 6.78 -2.04
N LEU A 85 -0.72 7.97 -2.61
CA LEU A 85 0.39 8.34 -3.50
C LEU A 85 1.74 8.21 -2.79
N PHE A 86 1.87 8.74 -1.58
CA PHE A 86 3.10 8.57 -0.78
C PHE A 86 3.36 7.11 -0.42
N TRP A 87 2.32 6.35 -0.12
CA TRP A 87 2.43 4.92 0.12
C TRP A 87 2.94 4.18 -1.12
N GLN A 88 2.47 4.54 -2.32
CA GLN A 88 2.97 3.98 -3.58
C GLN A 88 4.45 4.33 -3.81
N LEU A 89 4.83 5.59 -3.61
CA LEU A 89 6.23 6.02 -3.76
C LEU A 89 7.16 5.25 -2.82
N LEU A 90 6.77 5.05 -1.56
CA LEU A 90 7.54 4.27 -0.60
C LEU A 90 7.72 2.82 -1.07
N LEU A 91 6.65 2.17 -1.56
CA LEU A 91 6.72 0.80 -2.04
C LEU A 91 7.58 0.67 -3.30
N ILE A 92 7.48 1.60 -4.24
CA ILE A 92 8.33 1.67 -5.44
C ILE A 92 9.81 1.82 -5.03
N TYR A 93 10.09 2.70 -4.08
CA TYR A 93 11.44 2.87 -3.54
C TYR A 93 11.98 1.57 -2.94
N LEU A 94 11.17 0.85 -2.15
CA LEU A 94 11.57 -0.42 -1.56
C LEU A 94 11.80 -1.51 -2.61
N LEU A 95 10.96 -1.55 -3.64
CA LEU A 95 11.13 -2.46 -4.78
C LEU A 95 12.42 -2.17 -5.55
N ALA A 96 12.67 -0.90 -5.88
CA ALA A 96 13.89 -0.47 -6.56
C ALA A 96 15.14 -0.78 -5.73
N SER A 97 15.10 -0.48 -4.42
CA SER A 97 16.18 -0.80 -3.48
C SER A 97 16.48 -2.30 -3.42
N PHE A 98 15.43 -3.13 -3.43
CA PHE A 98 15.57 -4.59 -3.48
C PHE A 98 16.20 -5.07 -4.80
N ILE A 99 15.74 -4.58 -5.95
CA ILE A 99 16.30 -4.95 -7.26
C ILE A 99 17.78 -4.56 -7.36
N VAL A 100 18.14 -3.36 -6.92
CA VAL A 100 19.54 -2.89 -6.89
C VAL A 100 20.40 -3.76 -5.96
N ALA A 101 19.89 -4.12 -4.78
CA ALA A 101 20.60 -5.00 -3.85
C ALA A 101 20.78 -6.42 -4.39
N PHE A 102 19.80 -6.92 -5.16
CA PHE A 102 19.90 -8.22 -5.83
C PHE A 102 20.92 -8.19 -6.97
N TRP A 103 20.95 -7.12 -7.79
CA TRP A 103 21.91 -6.97 -8.89
C TRP A 103 23.36 -6.86 -8.41
N ARG A 104 23.60 -6.28 -7.22
CA ARG A 104 24.95 -6.16 -6.64
C ARG A 104 25.49 -7.46 -6.02
N ARG A 105 24.69 -8.53 -5.94
CA ARG A 105 25.14 -9.87 -5.52
C ARG A 105 25.51 -10.71 -6.73
#